data_AF-A0A2V8K6H7-F1
#
_entry.id   AF-A0A2V8K6H7-F1
#
_cell.length_a   1.000
_cell.length_b   1.000
_cell.length_c   1.000
_cell.angle_alpha   90.00
_cell.angle_beta   90.00
_cell.angle_gamma   90.00
#
_symmetry.space_group_name_H-M   'P 1'
#
loop_
_entity.id
_entity.type
_entity.pdbx_description
1 polymer ?
#
loop_
_entity_poly.entity_id
_entity_poly.type
_entity_poly.pdbx_seq_one_letter_code
_entity_poly.pdbx_strand_id
1 'polypeptide(L)'
;MVTPPKGDFASVPLNQEGIRVGNQWDPAKDEAAGEQCKSYGAPAIMRVPGRVHITWENDTTLKAEMDAGQQTRLFHFGEFQPPATPRTWQGNSVASWETAGGGRGRGAPSGGSLKVVTSGMRAGYLRKNGAPYSEKAVVTEYYDRTTEPNGDTWLIVTTVVNDPTYLNQEFITSTHFRKQADASGWNPQPCTAR
;
A
#
# COMPACT_ATOMS: atom_id res chain seq x y z
N MET A 1 6.65 5.01 12.58
CA MET A 1 5.39 4.47 13.14
C MET A 1 5.74 3.67 14.37
N VAL A 2 5.07 3.92 15.50
CA VAL A 2 5.12 3.02 16.66
C VAL A 2 4.00 2.00 16.47
N THR A 3 4.33 0.71 16.51
CA THR A 3 3.33 -0.36 16.42
C THR A 3 2.57 -0.44 17.74
N PRO A 4 1.23 -0.31 17.76
CA PRO A 4 0.45 -0.48 18.98
C PRO A 4 0.54 -1.92 19.50
N PRO A 5 0.28 -2.17 20.80
CA PRO A 5 0.22 -3.52 21.34
C PRO A 5 -0.81 -4.41 20.61
N LYS A 6 -0.65 -5.73 20.71
CA LYS A 6 -1.65 -6.69 20.23
C LYS A 6 -3.02 -6.38 20.83
N GLY A 7 -4.05 -6.38 20.00
CA GLY A 7 -5.44 -6.11 20.42
C GLY A 7 -5.79 -4.63 20.51
N ASP A 8 -4.82 -3.72 20.40
CA ASP A 8 -5.09 -2.29 20.31
C ASP A 8 -5.38 -1.88 18.86
N PHE A 9 -6.67 -1.82 18.52
CA PHE A 9 -7.14 -1.45 17.19
C PHE A 9 -7.63 -0.01 17.10
N ALA A 10 -7.18 0.88 18.00
CA ALA A 10 -7.57 2.28 17.96
C ALA A 10 -7.33 2.90 16.57
N SER A 11 -8.33 3.62 16.08
CA SER A 11 -8.35 4.25 14.76
C SER A 11 -8.27 3.30 13.57
N VAL A 12 -8.53 1.99 13.75
CA VAL A 12 -8.88 1.08 12.66
C VAL A 12 -10.38 0.80 12.77
N PRO A 13 -11.19 1.04 11.74
CA PRO A 13 -12.64 0.88 11.80
C PRO A 13 -13.06 -0.60 11.71
N LEU A 14 -12.49 -1.47 12.55
CA LEU A 14 -12.84 -2.89 12.58
C LEU A 14 -14.29 -3.11 13.04
N ASN A 15 -14.96 -4.07 12.42
CA ASN A 15 -16.22 -4.62 12.92
C ASN A 15 -15.97 -5.71 13.99
N GLN A 16 -17.03 -6.30 14.53
CA GLN A 16 -16.91 -7.33 15.58
C GLN A 16 -16.07 -8.54 15.14
N GLU A 17 -16.21 -8.96 13.88
CA GLU A 17 -15.46 -10.08 13.32
C GLU A 17 -13.97 -9.72 13.14
N GLY A 18 -13.67 -8.51 12.66
CA GLY A 18 -12.30 -7.99 12.57
C GLY A 18 -11.61 -7.92 13.93
N ILE A 19 -12.30 -7.49 14.97
CA ILE A 19 -11.79 -7.48 16.35
C ILE A 19 -11.53 -8.93 16.83
N ARG A 20 -12.49 -9.83 16.61
CA ARG A 20 -12.37 -11.24 17.01
C ARG A 20 -11.16 -11.90 16.37
N VAL A 21 -10.97 -11.73 15.06
CA VAL A 21 -9.84 -12.29 14.30
C VAL A 21 -8.54 -11.62 14.70
N GLY A 22 -8.50 -10.29 14.83
CA GLY A 22 -7.28 -9.58 15.21
C GLY A 22 -6.74 -9.98 16.58
N ASN A 23 -7.62 -10.24 17.55
CA ASN A 23 -7.23 -10.73 18.88
C ASN A 23 -6.59 -12.13 18.86
N GLN A 24 -6.82 -12.92 17.80
CA GLN A 24 -6.21 -14.24 17.62
C GLN A 24 -4.83 -14.18 16.97
N TRP A 25 -4.36 -12.99 16.56
CA TRP A 25 -3.06 -12.84 15.92
C TRP A 25 -1.92 -13.42 16.76
N ASP A 26 -1.10 -14.24 16.14
CA ASP A 26 0.03 -14.92 16.75
C ASP A 26 1.22 -14.85 15.79
N PRO A 27 2.15 -13.90 15.99
CA PRO A 27 3.28 -13.73 15.09
C PRO A 27 4.21 -14.94 15.04
N ALA A 28 4.27 -15.76 16.09
CA ALA A 28 5.09 -16.97 16.10
C ALA A 28 4.51 -18.04 15.17
N LYS A 29 3.17 -18.14 15.07
CA LYS A 29 2.51 -19.00 14.09
C LYS A 29 2.72 -18.52 12.66
N ASP A 30 2.64 -17.20 12.43
CA ASP A 30 2.93 -16.63 11.11
C ASP A 30 4.39 -16.92 10.70
N GLU A 31 5.34 -16.76 11.62
CA GLU A 31 6.76 -17.11 11.41
C GLU A 31 6.95 -18.59 11.06
N ALA A 32 6.32 -19.49 11.83
CA ALA A 32 6.39 -20.94 11.59
C ALA A 32 5.74 -21.36 10.26
N ALA A 33 4.74 -20.62 9.80
CA ALA A 33 4.07 -20.85 8.51
C ALA A 33 4.76 -20.18 7.31
N GLY A 34 5.86 -19.43 7.52
CA GLY A 34 6.51 -18.66 6.46
C GLY A 34 5.69 -17.46 5.98
N GLU A 35 4.83 -16.92 6.83
CA GLU A 35 3.90 -15.81 6.54
C GLU A 35 4.34 -14.49 7.17
N GLN A 36 5.65 -14.28 7.36
CA GLN A 36 6.20 -13.05 7.96
C GLN A 36 5.81 -11.77 7.20
N CYS A 37 5.44 -11.88 5.92
CA CYS A 37 5.04 -10.75 5.08
C CYS A 37 3.56 -10.35 5.19
N LYS A 38 2.75 -10.96 6.08
CA LYS A 38 1.31 -10.63 6.20
C LYS A 38 1.01 -9.15 6.46
N SER A 39 1.92 -8.45 7.14
CA SER A 39 1.81 -7.01 7.42
C SER A 39 2.49 -6.10 6.37
N TYR A 40 2.97 -6.70 5.28
CA TYR A 40 3.66 -6.03 4.17
C TYR A 40 2.85 -6.09 2.87
N GLY A 41 1.58 -6.51 2.91
CA GLY A 41 0.70 -6.47 1.75
C GLY A 41 0.36 -5.05 1.30
N ALA A 42 -0.21 -4.91 0.10
CA ALA A 42 -0.55 -3.62 -0.48
C ALA A 42 -1.34 -2.67 0.45
N PRO A 43 -2.30 -3.12 1.28
CA PRO A 43 -3.03 -2.23 2.20
C PRO A 43 -2.17 -1.58 3.31
N ALA A 44 -0.97 -2.11 3.57
CA ALA A 44 -0.15 -1.72 4.73
C ALA A 44 1.27 -1.25 4.36
N ILE A 45 1.85 -1.74 3.26
CA ILE A 45 3.27 -1.58 2.95
C ILE A 45 3.72 -0.12 2.86
N MET A 46 2.88 0.78 2.33
CA MET A 46 3.22 2.19 2.22
C MET A 46 3.37 2.88 3.59
N ARG A 47 2.87 2.27 4.67
CA ARG A 47 2.99 2.79 6.03
C ARG A 47 4.16 2.16 6.80
N VAL A 48 4.81 1.13 6.26
CA VAL A 48 6.00 0.53 6.87
C VAL A 48 7.16 1.50 6.68
N PRO A 49 7.85 1.94 7.76
CA PRO A 49 8.98 2.85 7.63
C PRO A 49 10.09 2.25 6.76
N GLY A 50 10.47 2.99 5.71
CA GLY A 50 11.47 2.55 4.74
C GLY A 50 11.59 3.54 3.59
N ARG A 51 12.27 3.11 2.54
CA ARG A 51 12.43 3.83 1.27
C ARG A 51 11.63 3.14 0.18
N VAL A 52 11.26 3.93 -0.82
CA VAL A 52 10.59 3.44 -2.03
C VAL A 52 11.33 3.93 -3.27
N HIS A 53 11.64 3.01 -4.18
CA HIS A 53 12.05 3.33 -5.54
C HIS A 53 10.85 3.16 -6.47
N ILE A 54 10.54 4.19 -7.25
CA ILE A 54 9.48 4.13 -8.26
C ILE A 54 10.11 4.38 -9.62
N THR A 55 10.03 3.38 -10.49
CA THR A 55 10.66 3.37 -11.82
C THR A 55 9.71 2.79 -12.85
N TRP A 56 9.83 3.20 -14.11
CA TRP A 56 9.21 2.46 -15.20
C TRP A 56 9.94 1.14 -15.42
N GLU A 57 9.22 0.03 -15.40
CA GLU A 57 9.74 -1.28 -15.81
C GLU A 57 9.66 -1.45 -17.33
N ASN A 58 8.60 -0.90 -17.94
CA ASN A 58 8.36 -0.82 -19.37
C ASN A 58 7.36 0.32 -19.64
N ASP A 59 6.95 0.50 -20.90
CA ASP A 59 6.08 1.61 -21.33
C ASP A 59 4.69 1.65 -20.66
N THR A 60 4.23 0.55 -20.07
CA THR A 60 2.89 0.43 -19.49
C THR A 60 2.89 -0.07 -18.05
N THR A 61 4.06 -0.19 -17.42
CA THR A 61 4.17 -0.70 -16.04
C THR A 61 5.13 0.14 -15.22
N LEU A 62 4.60 0.78 -14.17
CA LEU A 62 5.41 1.35 -13.10
C LEU A 62 5.71 0.27 -12.04
N LYS A 63 6.95 0.23 -11.58
CA LYS A 63 7.40 -0.64 -10.50
C LYS A 63 7.72 0.21 -9.28
N ALA A 64 7.12 -0.14 -8.13
CA ALA A 64 7.43 0.42 -6.83
C ALA A 64 8.10 -0.65 -5.94
N GLU A 65 9.34 -0.41 -5.53
CA GLU A 65 10.14 -1.32 -4.71
C GLU A 65 10.34 -0.71 -3.33
N MET A 66 10.05 -1.46 -2.27
CA MET A 66 10.27 -1.07 -0.89
C MET A 66 11.44 -1.83 -0.30
N ASP A 67 12.35 -1.13 0.39
CA ASP A 67 13.47 -1.80 1.06
C ASP A 67 12.99 -2.61 2.27
N ALA A 68 12.02 -2.06 3.02
CA ALA A 68 11.36 -2.73 4.12
C ALA A 68 10.48 -3.88 3.63
N GLY A 69 10.86 -5.10 4.00
CA GLY A 69 10.18 -6.32 3.57
C GLY A 69 10.49 -6.74 2.14
N GLN A 70 11.35 -6.02 1.40
CA GLN A 70 11.72 -6.31 0.00
C GLN A 70 10.49 -6.59 -0.88
N GLN A 71 9.44 -5.78 -0.72
CA GLN A 71 8.22 -5.92 -1.50
C GLN A 71 8.32 -5.14 -2.81
N THR A 72 7.74 -5.71 -3.86
CA THR A 72 7.65 -5.07 -5.18
C THR A 72 6.20 -5.02 -5.63
N ARG A 73 5.74 -3.84 -6.02
CA ARG A 73 4.42 -3.63 -6.60
C ARG A 73 4.55 -3.22 -8.05
N LEU A 74 3.70 -3.80 -8.91
CA LEU A 74 3.61 -3.47 -10.32
C LEU A 74 2.28 -2.78 -10.58
N PHE A 75 2.34 -1.59 -11.15
CA PHE A 75 1.21 -0.73 -11.45
C PHE A 75 1.03 -0.71 -12.96
N HIS A 76 0.00 -1.39 -13.44
CA HIS A 76 -0.23 -1.58 -14.87
C HIS A 76 -1.22 -0.55 -15.42
N PHE A 77 -0.87 0.07 -16.54
CA PHE A 77 -1.71 1.01 -17.27
C PHE A 77 -2.41 0.33 -18.46
N GLY A 78 -3.50 0.93 -18.94
CA GLY A 78 -4.24 0.44 -20.12
C GLY A 78 -5.11 -0.79 -19.84
N GLU A 79 -5.26 -1.68 -20.82
CA GLU A 79 -6.14 -2.86 -20.76
C GLU A 79 -5.49 -4.05 -20.03
N PHE A 80 -4.84 -3.81 -18.89
CA PHE A 80 -4.29 -4.88 -18.08
C PHE A 80 -5.40 -5.80 -17.55
N GLN A 81 -5.29 -7.10 -17.82
CA GLN A 81 -6.19 -8.12 -17.31
C GLN A 81 -5.51 -8.87 -16.17
N PRO A 82 -5.94 -8.66 -14.92
CA PRO A 82 -5.31 -9.30 -13.78
C PRO A 82 -5.60 -10.81 -13.76
N PRO A 83 -4.59 -11.67 -13.48
CA PRO A 83 -4.84 -13.08 -13.25
C PRO A 83 -5.71 -13.28 -12.01
N ALA A 84 -6.65 -14.24 -12.08
CA ALA A 84 -7.52 -14.55 -10.95
C ALA A 84 -6.78 -15.26 -9.79
N THR A 85 -5.74 -16.04 -10.11
CA THR A 85 -4.92 -16.81 -9.14
C THR A 85 -3.48 -17.00 -9.67
N PRO A 86 -2.50 -17.29 -8.80
CA PRO A 86 -2.58 -17.25 -7.34
C PRO A 86 -2.63 -15.80 -6.83
N ARG A 87 -3.28 -15.60 -5.68
CA ARG A 87 -3.27 -14.28 -5.00
C ARG A 87 -1.89 -14.02 -4.39
N THR A 88 -1.44 -12.78 -4.46
CA THR A 88 -0.17 -12.34 -3.88
C THR A 88 -0.41 -11.37 -2.71
N TRP A 89 0.63 -11.04 -1.94
CA TRP A 89 0.53 -9.98 -0.92
C TRP A 89 0.26 -8.61 -1.52
N GLN A 90 0.77 -8.37 -2.73
CA GLN A 90 0.65 -7.09 -3.44
C GLN A 90 -0.58 -7.02 -4.34
N GLY A 91 -1.29 -8.13 -4.54
CA GLY A 91 -2.46 -8.21 -5.40
C GLY A 91 -2.15 -7.86 -6.85
N ASN A 92 -3.17 -7.40 -7.56
CA ASN A 92 -3.09 -6.89 -8.92
C ASN A 92 -3.49 -5.42 -8.93
N SER A 93 -2.60 -4.55 -9.41
CA SER A 93 -2.81 -3.10 -9.40
C SER A 93 -3.03 -2.53 -10.80
N VAL A 94 -4.16 -1.85 -10.99
CA VAL A 94 -4.47 -1.07 -12.19
C VAL A 94 -4.25 0.40 -11.90
N ALA A 95 -3.50 1.07 -12.77
CA ALA A 95 -3.09 2.45 -12.62
C ALA A 95 -3.69 3.36 -13.70
N SER A 96 -4.08 4.56 -13.31
CA SER A 96 -4.54 5.62 -14.20
C SER A 96 -4.13 6.99 -13.69
N TRP A 97 -3.95 7.94 -14.61
CA TRP A 97 -3.71 9.33 -14.27
C TRP A 97 -5.04 10.05 -14.09
N GLU A 98 -5.28 10.64 -12.92
CA GLU A 98 -6.37 11.56 -12.68
C GLU A 98 -5.85 12.99 -12.83
N THR A 99 -6.15 13.65 -13.95
CA THR A 99 -5.77 15.05 -14.18
C THR A 99 -6.76 15.98 -13.48
N ALA A 100 -6.27 16.96 -12.73
CA ALA A 100 -7.11 17.99 -12.15
C ALA A 100 -7.65 18.91 -13.26
N GLY A 101 -8.93 18.74 -13.63
CA GLY A 101 -9.69 19.72 -14.43
C GLY A 101 -9.92 19.37 -15.90
N GLY A 102 -11.19 19.15 -16.24
CA GLY A 102 -11.70 18.99 -17.60
C GLY A 102 -11.65 20.28 -18.42
N GLY A 103 -10.49 20.59 -19.00
CA GLY A 103 -10.34 21.61 -20.03
C GLY A 103 -9.95 20.99 -21.36
N ARG A 104 -10.75 21.22 -22.41
CA ARG A 104 -10.35 20.92 -23.81
C ARG A 104 -9.18 21.83 -24.20
N GLY A 105 -7.95 21.41 -23.94
CA GLY A 105 -6.73 22.12 -24.33
C GLY A 105 -5.55 21.18 -24.51
N ARG A 106 -4.83 21.31 -25.63
CA ARG A 106 -3.62 20.54 -25.98
C ARG A 106 -2.38 21.01 -25.19
N GLY A 107 -2.44 20.97 -23.86
CA GLY A 107 -1.31 21.17 -22.98
C GLY A 107 -1.00 19.89 -22.20
N ALA A 108 0.27 19.60 -21.94
CA ALA A 108 0.64 18.53 -21.01
C ALA A 108 -0.04 18.79 -19.65
N PRO A 109 -0.64 17.77 -19.00
CA PRO A 109 -1.31 17.97 -17.72
C PRO A 109 -0.35 18.62 -16.71
N SER A 110 -0.67 19.85 -16.29
CA SER A 110 0.05 20.54 -15.23
C SER A 110 -0.55 20.12 -13.88
N GLY A 111 -0.29 18.86 -13.52
CA GLY A 111 -0.77 18.28 -12.27
C GLY A 111 -1.83 17.19 -12.49
N GLY A 112 -1.74 16.18 -11.64
CA GLY A 112 -2.63 15.04 -11.58
C GLY A 112 -2.14 14.05 -10.55
N SER A 113 -3.07 13.28 -9.99
CA SER A 113 -2.78 12.18 -9.08
C SER A 113 -2.60 10.90 -9.88
N LEU A 114 -1.60 10.08 -9.55
CA LEU A 114 -1.59 8.70 -10.01
C LEU A 114 -2.55 7.92 -9.11
N LYS A 115 -3.65 7.44 -9.67
CA LYS A 115 -4.56 6.53 -8.98
C LYS A 115 -4.15 5.09 -9.25
N VAL A 116 -4.13 4.29 -8.19
CA VAL A 116 -3.85 2.85 -8.27
C VAL A 116 -4.93 2.10 -7.51
N VAL A 117 -5.65 1.21 -8.21
CA VAL A 117 -6.65 0.31 -7.60
C VAL A 117 -6.07 -1.09 -7.55
N THR A 118 -5.97 -1.66 -6.35
CA THR A 118 -5.42 -2.99 -6.10
C THR A 118 -6.49 -3.94 -5.56
N SER A 119 -6.58 -5.13 -6.15
CA SER A 119 -7.49 -6.19 -5.73
C SER A 119 -6.81 -7.57 -5.84
N GLY A 120 -7.50 -8.65 -5.47
CA GLY A 120 -6.94 -10.01 -5.58
C GLY A 120 -5.77 -10.28 -4.63
N MET A 121 -5.71 -9.56 -3.52
CA MET A 121 -4.67 -9.73 -2.49
C MET A 121 -4.95 -10.96 -1.62
N ARG A 122 -3.90 -11.54 -1.04
CA ARG A 122 -4.01 -12.46 0.11
C ARG A 122 -4.48 -11.70 1.35
N ALA A 123 -5.28 -12.33 2.21
CA ALA A 123 -5.65 -11.79 3.52
C ALA A 123 -4.41 -11.58 4.40
N GLY A 124 -4.33 -10.44 5.08
CA GLY A 124 -3.16 -10.03 5.85
C GLY A 124 -3.50 -9.03 6.96
N TYR A 125 -2.55 -8.16 7.32
CA TYR A 125 -2.71 -7.19 8.40
C TYR A 125 -2.47 -5.75 7.95
N LEU A 126 -3.35 -4.84 8.38
CA LEU A 126 -3.24 -3.39 8.22
C LEU A 126 -2.15 -2.78 9.12
N ARG A 127 -1.79 -3.48 10.21
CA ARG A 127 -0.78 -3.10 11.21
C ARG A 127 -0.16 -4.36 11.82
N LYS A 128 1.09 -4.27 12.28
CA LYS A 128 1.81 -5.34 13.01
C LYS A 128 1.31 -5.56 14.44
N ASN A 129 0.00 -5.56 14.63
CA ASN A 129 -0.67 -5.82 15.89
C ASN A 129 -1.89 -6.75 15.72
N GLY A 130 -2.05 -7.31 14.52
CA GLY A 130 -3.11 -8.24 14.18
C GLY A 130 -4.33 -7.63 13.49
N ALA A 131 -4.41 -6.30 13.31
CA ALA A 131 -5.55 -5.66 12.65
C ALA A 131 -5.76 -6.23 11.24
N PRO A 132 -6.80 -7.05 10.98
CA PRO A 132 -6.86 -7.83 9.75
C PRO A 132 -7.44 -7.05 8.57
N TYR A 133 -7.09 -7.47 7.36
CA TYR A 133 -7.88 -7.24 6.16
C TYR A 133 -8.09 -8.58 5.43
N SER A 134 -9.24 -8.73 4.80
CA SER A 134 -9.63 -9.97 4.13
C SER A 134 -9.15 -10.00 2.68
N GLU A 135 -9.27 -11.18 2.08
CA GLU A 135 -9.00 -11.37 0.66
C GLU A 135 -10.01 -10.58 -0.23
N LYS A 136 -11.15 -10.14 0.31
CA LYS A 136 -12.13 -9.30 -0.39
C LYS A 136 -11.78 -7.81 -0.37
N ALA A 137 -10.71 -7.44 0.32
CA ALA A 137 -10.29 -6.05 0.39
C ALA A 137 -9.95 -5.50 -1.01
N VAL A 138 -10.28 -4.23 -1.22
CA VAL A 138 -9.85 -3.41 -2.35
C VAL A 138 -9.11 -2.20 -1.79
N VAL A 139 -7.94 -1.92 -2.35
CA VAL A 139 -7.14 -0.75 -1.98
C VAL A 139 -7.18 0.24 -3.13
N THR A 140 -7.58 1.48 -2.85
CA THR A 140 -7.40 2.61 -3.77
C THR A 140 -6.35 3.53 -3.20
N GLU A 141 -5.32 3.82 -3.97
CA GLU A 141 -4.25 4.74 -3.61
C GLU A 141 -4.17 5.89 -4.58
N TYR A 142 -3.83 7.06 -4.02
CA TYR A 142 -3.56 8.28 -4.75
C TYR A 142 -2.13 8.71 -4.43
N TYR A 143 -1.32 8.86 -5.47
CA TYR A 143 0.07 9.25 -5.39
C TYR A 143 0.22 10.66 -5.94
N ASP A 144 0.40 11.62 -5.03
CA ASP A 144 0.50 13.03 -5.34
C ASP A 144 1.92 13.51 -5.08
N ARG A 145 2.53 14.17 -6.09
CA ARG A 145 3.86 14.75 -5.94
C ARG A 145 3.75 16.27 -5.79
N THR A 146 4.26 16.79 -4.68
CA THR A 146 4.36 18.23 -4.42
C THR A 146 5.82 18.68 -4.36
N THR A 147 6.08 19.93 -4.73
CA THR A 147 7.36 20.60 -4.51
C THR A 147 7.09 21.83 -3.66
N GLU A 148 7.66 21.85 -2.47
CA GLU A 148 7.45 22.88 -1.47
C GLU A 148 8.35 24.10 -1.73
N PRO A 149 8.01 25.30 -1.22
CA PRO A 149 8.81 26.51 -1.42
C PRO A 149 10.27 26.41 -0.94
N ASN A 150 10.56 25.48 -0.02
CA ASN A 150 11.92 25.21 0.46
C ASN A 150 12.75 24.33 -0.51
N GLY A 151 12.20 23.93 -1.65
CA GLY A 151 12.84 23.07 -2.65
C GLY A 151 12.67 21.57 -2.41
N ASP A 152 12.06 21.15 -1.30
CA ASP A 152 11.79 19.74 -1.03
C ASP A 152 10.69 19.21 -1.94
N THR A 153 10.91 18.02 -2.50
CA THR A 153 9.87 17.27 -3.18
C THR A 153 9.34 16.18 -2.26
N TRP A 154 8.02 16.12 -2.10
CA TRP A 154 7.34 15.08 -1.36
C TRP A 154 6.43 14.26 -2.27
N LEU A 155 6.36 12.97 -1.99
CA LEU A 155 5.33 12.06 -2.48
C LEU A 155 4.36 11.82 -1.34
N ILE A 156 3.11 12.24 -1.51
CA ILE A 156 2.01 12.02 -0.60
C ILE A 156 1.22 10.83 -1.14
N VAL A 157 1.04 9.81 -0.32
CA VAL A 157 0.32 8.59 -0.67
C VAL A 157 -0.90 8.48 0.23
N THR A 158 -2.06 8.72 -0.34
CA THR A 158 -3.34 8.47 0.33
C THR A 158 -3.79 7.06 0.01
N THR A 159 -3.91 6.21 1.03
CA THR A 159 -4.36 4.81 0.90
C THR A 159 -5.75 4.69 1.52
N VAL A 160 -6.71 4.23 0.71
CA VAL A 160 -8.10 3.94 1.11
C VAL A 160 -8.29 2.43 1.02
N VAL A 161 -8.57 1.79 2.14
CA VAL A 161 -8.86 0.35 2.20
C VAL A 161 -10.34 0.14 2.42
N ASN A 162 -10.99 -0.53 1.48
CA ASN A 162 -12.36 -1.01 1.60
C ASN A 162 -12.33 -2.52 1.81
N ASP A 163 -12.85 -3.01 2.93
CA ASP A 163 -12.96 -4.45 3.21
C ASP A 163 -14.30 -4.78 3.86
N PRO A 164 -15.24 -5.39 3.11
CA PRO A 164 -16.58 -5.68 3.62
C PRO A 164 -16.59 -6.78 4.69
N THR A 165 -15.49 -7.52 4.86
CA THR A 165 -15.44 -8.64 5.82
C THR A 165 -15.10 -8.15 7.22
N TYR A 166 -14.10 -7.28 7.37
CA TYR A 166 -13.55 -6.91 8.68
C TYR A 166 -13.71 -5.43 9.04
N LEU A 167 -14.09 -4.55 8.11
CA LEU A 167 -14.22 -3.11 8.37
C LEU A 167 -15.69 -2.65 8.35
N ASN A 168 -16.04 -1.71 9.23
CA ASN A 168 -17.35 -1.04 9.26
C ASN A 168 -17.45 0.12 8.25
N GLN A 169 -16.31 0.68 7.86
CA GLN A 169 -16.18 1.77 6.90
C GLN A 169 -14.77 1.74 6.30
N GLU A 170 -14.53 2.57 5.30
CA GLU A 170 -13.21 2.69 4.69
C GLU A 170 -12.15 3.07 5.73
N PHE A 171 -10.99 2.43 5.65
CA PHE A 171 -9.82 2.80 6.43
C PHE A 171 -8.89 3.65 5.57
N ILE A 172 -8.81 4.94 5.90
CA ILE A 172 -8.05 5.93 5.13
C ILE A 172 -6.81 6.35 5.90
N THR A 173 -5.67 6.37 5.23
CA THR A 173 -4.40 6.83 5.78
C THR A 173 -3.62 7.66 4.76
N SER A 174 -2.78 8.58 5.24
CA SER A 174 -1.81 9.29 4.41
C SER A 174 -0.40 9.01 4.89
N THR A 175 0.53 8.75 3.96
CA THR A 175 1.96 8.60 4.23
C THR A 175 2.78 9.47 3.29
N HIS A 176 3.81 10.15 3.82
CA HIS A 176 4.63 11.09 3.06
C HIS A 176 6.06 10.59 2.94
N PHE A 177 6.61 10.64 1.74
CA PHE A 177 8.00 10.31 1.44
C PHE A 177 8.71 11.55 0.90
N ARG A 178 9.86 11.90 1.47
CA ARG A 178 10.72 12.95 0.90
C ARG A 178 11.58 12.35 -0.20
N LYS A 179 11.66 13.00 -1.35
CA LYS A 179 12.57 12.60 -2.43
C LYS A 179 14.03 12.74 -1.98
N GLN A 180 14.83 11.70 -2.20
CA GLN A 180 16.29 11.75 -2.04
C GLN A 180 16.98 12.11 -3.37
N ALA A 181 18.21 12.61 -3.30
CA ALA A 181 19.01 12.95 -4.48
C ALA A 181 19.45 11.71 -5.27
N ASP A 182 19.72 10.62 -4.55
CA ASP A 182 20.17 9.34 -5.07
C ASP A 182 19.65 8.18 -4.20
N ALA A 183 20.13 6.96 -4.46
CA ALA A 183 19.77 5.75 -3.72
C ALA A 183 20.54 5.57 -2.40
N SER A 184 21.27 6.59 -1.92
CA SER A 184 22.02 6.49 -0.68
C SER A 184 21.09 6.21 0.51
N GLY A 185 21.49 5.21 1.31
CA GLY A 185 20.71 4.72 2.44
C GLY A 185 19.67 3.66 2.10
N TRP A 186 19.55 3.21 0.85
CA TRP A 186 18.79 2.01 0.51
C TRP A 186 19.25 0.82 1.37
N ASN A 187 18.33 0.23 2.13
CA ASN A 187 18.66 -0.79 3.12
C ASN A 187 17.65 -1.94 3.10
N PRO A 188 17.78 -2.91 2.17
CA PRO A 188 16.86 -4.04 2.07
C PRO A 188 16.79 -4.84 3.36
N GLN A 189 15.58 -5.01 3.89
CA GLN A 189 15.32 -5.81 5.09
C GLN A 189 14.26 -6.87 4.77
N PRO A 190 14.39 -8.11 5.27
CA PRO A 190 13.37 -9.14 5.08
C PRO A 190 12.07 -8.77 5.81
N CYS A 191 10.98 -9.44 5.45
CA CYS A 191 9.74 -9.35 6.20
C CYS A 191 9.91 -9.86 7.64
N THR A 192 9.13 -9.29 8.55
CA THR A 192 9.09 -9.72 9.95
C THR A 192 7.64 -9.78 10.42
N ALA A 193 7.26 -10.85 11.13
CA ALA A 193 5.91 -10.90 11.70
C ALA A 193 5.71 -9.85 12.79
N ARG A 194 6.81 -9.40 13.44
CA ARG A 194 6.81 -8.45 14.57
C ARG A 194 7.29 -7.07 14.16
#